data_AF-A0A529I0N2-F1
#
_entry.id   AF-A0A529I0N2-F1
#
_cell.length_a   1.000
_cell.length_b   1.000
_cell.length_c   1.000
_cell.angle_alpha   90.00
_cell.angle_beta   90.00
_cell.angle_gamma   90.00
#
_symmetry.space_group_name_H-M   'P 1'
#
loop_
_entity.id
_entity.type
_entity.pdbx_description
1 polymer ?
#
loop_
_entity_poly.entity_id
_entity_poly.type
_entity_poly.pdbx_seq_one_letter_code
_entity_poly.pdbx_strand_id
1 'polypeptide(L)'
;MWSRSKAWRLPVTYVAAAASAAVCSAILIAVLFTSVSKIESAMPRFGFFAIREFHIAIRDVTHLRDMVSLAQLAGGSPESLEQLAAANDLVYIRFERIDGGDTISEIPAYAGIVPQVNDAVKRIDAILAAGLPFDENSLKELGIELDQIVARMNDEYYKYGEEVNVDLYAAEKNLNRFNYQIAFALTVLSALAIGTAVLLIGRRETISKLEFLAWRDATTELKNRAWMSANRDGLLERARLAGKPLRLFLIDLDHFKSVNDTFGHHIGDLLLKAVAETLQSVERPGEVAAVR
;
A
#
# COMPACT_ATOMS: atom_id res chain seq x y z
N MET A 1 45.67 28.45 -15.19
CA MET A 1 45.59 27.05 -14.77
C MET A 1 45.27 27.03 -13.28
N TRP A 2 44.04 26.65 -12.90
CA TRP A 2 43.58 26.05 -11.63
C TRP A 2 42.12 26.41 -11.36
N SER A 3 41.22 25.56 -11.87
CA SER A 3 39.82 25.51 -11.48
C SER A 3 39.71 24.91 -10.08
N ARG A 4 39.26 25.70 -9.10
CA ARG A 4 38.80 25.15 -7.82
C ARG A 4 37.32 24.80 -7.94
N SER A 5 37.05 23.51 -8.10
CA SER A 5 35.72 22.93 -7.92
C SER A 5 35.26 23.19 -6.47
N LYS A 6 34.33 24.14 -6.29
CA LYS A 6 33.59 24.27 -5.04
C LYS A 6 32.63 23.09 -4.95
N ALA A 7 33.09 22.02 -4.31
CA ALA A 7 32.25 20.90 -3.91
C ALA A 7 31.11 21.45 -3.04
N TRP A 8 29.87 21.28 -3.49
CA TRP A 8 28.67 21.57 -2.71
C TRP A 8 28.65 20.67 -1.47
N ARG A 9 29.16 21.16 -0.34
CA ARG A 9 29.02 20.47 0.95
C ARG A 9 27.63 20.80 1.49
N LEU A 10 26.67 19.89 1.27
CA LEU A 10 25.35 19.94 1.87
C LEU A 10 25.50 19.86 3.41
N PRO A 11 24.91 20.78 4.18
CA PRO A 11 24.88 20.70 5.64
C PRO A 11 24.26 19.37 6.14
N VAL A 12 24.82 18.82 7.22
CA VAL A 12 24.52 17.48 7.78
C VAL A 12 23.02 17.27 8.04
N THR A 13 22.29 18.33 8.39
CA THR A 13 20.84 18.30 8.63
C THR A 13 20.02 17.97 7.38
N TYR A 14 20.50 18.33 6.20
CA TYR A 14 19.80 18.07 4.94
C TYR A 14 20.02 16.65 4.44
N VAL A 15 21.21 16.10 4.70
CA VAL A 15 21.50 14.68 4.46
C VAL A 15 20.60 13.82 5.36
N ALA A 16 20.40 14.23 6.62
CA ALA A 16 19.53 13.53 7.56
C ALA A 16 18.06 13.52 7.10
N ALA A 17 17.50 14.66 6.67
CA ALA A 17 16.11 14.73 6.20
C ALA A 17 15.86 13.90 4.92
N ALA A 18 16.78 13.97 3.95
CA ALA A 18 16.70 13.14 2.74
C ALA A 18 16.82 11.65 3.06
N ALA A 19 17.70 11.29 4.00
CA ALA A 19 17.84 9.91 4.47
C ALA A 19 16.55 9.41 5.16
N SER A 20 15.91 10.21 6.01
CA SER A 20 14.65 9.84 6.65
C SER A 20 13.53 9.59 5.65
N ALA A 21 13.39 10.45 4.63
CA ALA A 21 12.38 10.27 3.59
C ALA A 21 12.62 8.99 2.75
N ALA A 22 13.88 8.70 2.42
CA ALA A 22 14.26 7.48 1.73
C ALA A 22 13.97 6.23 2.57
N VAL A 23 14.25 6.27 3.88
CA VAL A 23 13.98 5.17 4.81
C VAL A 23 12.47 4.91 4.94
N CYS A 24 11.66 5.94 5.14
CA CYS A 24 10.20 5.78 5.22
C CYS A 24 9.62 5.17 3.94
N SER A 25 10.13 5.59 2.77
CA SER A 25 9.67 5.06 1.49
C SER A 25 10.10 3.60 1.29
N ALA A 26 11.33 3.25 1.68
CA ALA A 26 11.80 1.87 1.65
C ALA A 26 10.98 0.95 2.57
N ILE A 27 10.61 1.42 3.77
CA ILE A 27 9.74 0.69 4.69
C ILE A 27 8.36 0.49 4.06
N LEU A 28 7.76 1.52 3.47
CA LEU A 28 6.45 1.41 2.83
C LEU A 28 6.46 0.42 1.65
N ILE A 29 7.51 0.44 0.83
CA ILE A 29 7.72 -0.53 -0.25
C ILE A 29 7.79 -1.94 0.32
N ALA A 30 8.58 -2.16 1.38
CA ALA A 30 8.72 -3.49 1.99
C ALA A 30 7.41 -3.99 2.62
N VAL A 31 6.63 -3.11 3.28
CA VAL A 31 5.32 -3.45 3.85
C VAL A 31 4.30 -3.79 2.77
N LEU A 32 4.27 -3.04 1.67
CA LEU A 32 3.39 -3.34 0.54
C LEU A 32 3.79 -4.65 -0.12
N PHE A 33 5.08 -4.86 -0.39
CA PHE A 33 5.57 -6.09 -0.99
C PHE A 33 5.23 -7.33 -0.14
N THR A 34 5.44 -7.25 1.18
CA THR A 34 5.10 -8.35 2.10
C THR A 34 3.59 -8.58 2.23
N SER A 35 2.78 -7.52 2.20
CA SER A 35 1.31 -7.63 2.27
C SER A 35 0.74 -8.25 1.01
N VAL A 36 1.25 -7.88 -0.17
CA VAL A 36 0.81 -8.47 -1.44
C VAL A 36 1.32 -9.91 -1.59
N SER A 37 2.55 -10.22 -1.19
CA SER A 37 3.07 -11.60 -1.18
C SER A 37 2.24 -12.55 -0.30
N LYS A 38 1.64 -12.05 0.79
CA LYS A 38 0.67 -12.82 1.59
C LYS A 38 -0.62 -13.14 0.83
N ILE A 39 -1.11 -12.22 -0.01
CA ILE A 39 -2.27 -12.44 -0.88
C ILE A 39 -1.92 -13.43 -1.99
N GLU A 40 -0.74 -13.28 -2.59
CA GLU A 40 -0.20 -14.16 -3.64
C GLU A 40 -0.07 -15.61 -3.15
N SER A 41 0.42 -15.82 -1.94
CA SER A 41 0.55 -17.15 -1.34
C SER A 41 -0.78 -17.77 -0.86
N ALA A 42 -1.84 -16.96 -0.72
CA ALA A 42 -3.16 -17.42 -0.32
C ALA A 42 -4.00 -17.92 -1.50
N MET A 43 -3.90 -17.30 -2.68
CA MET A 43 -4.68 -17.69 -3.88
C MET A 43 -4.46 -19.16 -4.32
N PRO A 44 -3.22 -19.68 -4.42
CA PRO A 44 -2.98 -21.08 -4.78
C PRO A 44 -3.66 -22.05 -3.82
N ARG A 45 -3.70 -21.72 -2.51
CA ARG A 45 -4.28 -22.60 -1.49
C ARG A 45 -5.78 -22.81 -1.67
N PHE A 46 -6.53 -21.81 -2.14
CA PHE A 46 -7.96 -21.97 -2.40
C PHE A 46 -8.22 -22.92 -3.58
N GLY A 47 -7.47 -22.78 -4.68
CA GLY A 47 -7.59 -23.70 -5.83
C GLY A 47 -7.19 -25.13 -5.46
N PHE A 48 -6.08 -25.33 -4.75
CA PHE A 48 -5.65 -26.65 -4.28
C PHE A 48 -6.62 -27.29 -3.28
N PHE A 49 -7.26 -26.49 -2.42
CA PHE A 49 -8.27 -26.99 -1.49
C PHE A 49 -9.48 -27.52 -2.25
N ALA A 50 -10.01 -26.77 -3.22
CA ALA A 50 -11.12 -27.21 -4.05
C ALA A 50 -10.78 -28.50 -4.78
N ILE A 51 -9.66 -28.56 -5.51
CA ILE A 51 -9.22 -29.77 -6.24
C ILE A 51 -9.11 -30.99 -5.31
N ARG A 52 -8.58 -30.81 -4.09
CA ARG A 52 -8.48 -31.91 -3.12
C ARG A 52 -9.84 -32.43 -2.69
N GLU A 53 -10.78 -31.55 -2.35
CA GLU A 53 -12.13 -31.96 -1.95
C GLU A 53 -12.87 -32.67 -3.09
N PHE A 54 -12.67 -32.25 -4.35
CA PHE A 54 -13.21 -32.95 -5.52
C PHE A 54 -12.67 -34.37 -5.64
N HIS A 55 -11.35 -34.54 -5.50
CA HIS A 55 -10.74 -35.86 -5.65
C HIS A 55 -11.29 -36.84 -4.61
N ILE A 56 -11.52 -36.37 -3.39
CA ILE A 56 -12.13 -37.17 -2.32
C ILE A 56 -13.60 -37.48 -2.66
N ALA A 57 -14.36 -36.51 -3.17
CA ALA A 57 -15.75 -36.73 -3.59
C ALA A 57 -15.86 -37.79 -4.70
N ILE A 58 -15.01 -37.74 -5.72
CA ILE A 58 -14.95 -38.75 -6.78
C ILE A 58 -14.67 -40.13 -6.19
N ARG A 59 -13.68 -40.24 -5.31
CA ARG A 59 -13.32 -41.50 -4.67
C ARG A 59 -14.49 -42.09 -3.89
N ASP A 60 -15.21 -41.27 -3.13
CA ASP A 60 -16.31 -41.73 -2.29
C ASP A 60 -17.52 -42.19 -3.13
N VAL A 61 -17.86 -41.49 -4.22
CA VAL A 61 -18.91 -41.92 -5.17
C VAL A 61 -18.48 -43.16 -5.97
N THR A 62 -17.20 -43.26 -6.32
CA THR A 62 -16.62 -44.45 -6.97
C THR A 62 -16.74 -45.67 -6.05
N HIS A 63 -16.44 -45.50 -4.76
CA HIS A 63 -16.60 -46.56 -3.77
C HIS A 63 -18.08 -46.98 -3.60
N LEU A 64 -19.01 -46.02 -3.59
CA LEU A 64 -20.45 -46.31 -3.56
C LEU A 64 -20.89 -47.16 -4.76
N ARG A 65 -20.47 -46.79 -5.97
CA ARG A 65 -20.71 -47.57 -7.20
C ARG A 65 -20.15 -48.99 -7.08
N ASP A 66 -18.94 -49.14 -6.55
CA ASP A 66 -18.30 -50.44 -6.39
C ASP A 66 -19.11 -51.32 -5.41
N MET A 67 -19.64 -50.74 -4.34
CA MET A 67 -20.51 -51.47 -3.40
C MET A 67 -21.87 -51.83 -4.00
N VAL A 68 -22.44 -50.98 -4.86
CA VAL A 68 -23.66 -51.34 -5.63
C VAL A 68 -23.37 -52.55 -6.52
N SER A 69 -22.23 -52.55 -7.23
CA SER A 69 -21.82 -53.66 -8.08
C SER A 69 -21.58 -54.95 -7.27
N LEU A 70 -20.98 -54.82 -6.09
CA LEU A 70 -20.76 -55.94 -5.17
C LEU A 70 -22.08 -56.53 -4.66
N ALA A 71 -23.03 -55.68 -4.25
CA ALA A 71 -24.34 -56.12 -3.79
C ALA A 71 -25.13 -56.85 -4.88
N GLN A 72 -25.02 -56.42 -6.15
CA GLN A 72 -25.57 -57.15 -7.30
C GLN A 72 -24.95 -58.54 -7.46
N LEU A 73 -23.61 -58.62 -7.46
CA LEU A 73 -22.88 -59.88 -7.66
C LEU A 73 -23.10 -60.87 -6.52
N ALA A 74 -23.24 -60.38 -5.29
CA ALA A 74 -23.45 -61.18 -4.09
C ALA A 74 -24.93 -61.57 -3.87
N GLY A 75 -25.84 -61.17 -4.76
CA GLY A 75 -27.28 -61.41 -4.62
C GLY A 75 -27.86 -60.78 -3.35
N GLY A 76 -27.35 -59.62 -2.94
CA GLY A 76 -27.78 -58.88 -1.75
C GLY A 76 -27.62 -59.65 -0.45
N SER A 77 -26.47 -60.34 -0.28
CA SER A 77 -26.11 -60.93 1.00
C SER A 77 -26.14 -59.86 2.12
N PRO A 78 -26.50 -60.21 3.36
CA PRO A 78 -26.57 -59.24 4.46
C PRO A 78 -25.29 -58.42 4.63
N GLU A 79 -24.12 -59.06 4.44
CA GLU A 79 -22.81 -58.41 4.51
C GLU A 79 -22.60 -57.40 3.37
N SER A 80 -22.99 -57.74 2.13
CA SER A 80 -22.89 -56.80 1.00
C SER A 80 -23.83 -55.60 1.12
N LEU A 81 -25.01 -55.80 1.72
CA LEU A 81 -25.97 -54.73 1.97
C LEU A 81 -25.50 -53.81 3.10
N GLU A 82 -24.85 -54.34 4.13
CA GLU A 82 -24.23 -53.55 5.19
C GLU A 82 -23.07 -52.69 4.65
N GLN A 83 -22.24 -53.25 3.76
CA GLN A 83 -21.17 -52.50 3.08
C GLN A 83 -21.71 -51.41 2.16
N LEU A 84 -22.80 -51.70 1.43
CA LEU A 84 -23.49 -50.72 0.60
C LEU A 84 -24.09 -49.59 1.45
N ALA A 85 -24.73 -49.91 2.57
CA ALA A 85 -25.26 -48.92 3.50
C ALA A 85 -24.16 -48.00 4.04
N ALA A 86 -23.03 -48.57 4.48
CA ALA A 86 -21.89 -47.80 4.98
C ALA A 86 -21.28 -46.89 3.92
N ALA A 87 -21.20 -47.34 2.66
CA ALA A 87 -20.75 -46.49 1.56
C ALA A 87 -21.77 -45.38 1.25
N ASN A 88 -23.07 -45.67 1.33
CA ASN A 88 -24.13 -44.70 1.10
C ASN A 88 -24.10 -43.58 2.14
N ASP A 89 -23.95 -43.94 3.42
CA ASP A 89 -23.82 -42.99 4.53
C ASP A 89 -22.62 -42.05 4.35
N LEU A 90 -21.50 -42.56 3.85
CA LEU A 90 -20.30 -41.74 3.64
C LEU A 90 -20.50 -40.70 2.53
N VAL A 91 -21.16 -41.08 1.45
CA VAL A 91 -21.55 -40.16 0.37
C VAL A 91 -22.61 -39.17 0.87
N TYR A 92 -23.62 -39.63 1.60
CA TYR A 92 -24.63 -38.78 2.24
C TYR A 92 -23.98 -37.70 3.11
N ILE A 93 -23.05 -38.09 3.98
CA ILE A 93 -22.36 -37.13 4.87
C ILE A 93 -21.62 -36.06 4.05
N ARG A 94 -20.93 -36.47 2.98
CA ARG A 94 -20.14 -35.56 2.15
C ARG A 94 -20.99 -34.56 1.37
N PHE A 95 -22.12 -35.02 0.83
CA PHE A 95 -22.96 -34.20 -0.06
C PHE A 95 -24.13 -33.52 0.66
N GLU A 96 -24.51 -33.97 1.86
CA GLU A 96 -25.67 -33.46 2.60
C GLU A 96 -25.35 -32.93 4.03
N ARG A 97 -24.30 -33.40 4.71
CA ARG A 97 -24.11 -33.16 6.18
C ARG A 97 -22.92 -32.31 6.61
N ILE A 98 -22.15 -31.67 5.72
CA ILE A 98 -21.12 -30.72 6.15
C ILE A 98 -21.74 -29.33 6.38
N ASP A 99 -22.38 -29.17 7.54
CA ASP A 99 -22.62 -27.93 8.28
C ASP A 99 -22.90 -26.64 7.46
N GLY A 100 -24.00 -26.59 6.72
CA GLY A 100 -24.61 -25.32 6.27
C GLY A 100 -23.72 -24.37 5.44
N GLY A 101 -22.59 -24.87 4.93
CA GLY A 101 -21.74 -24.20 3.96
C GLY A 101 -21.65 -25.10 2.75
N ASP A 102 -22.18 -24.63 1.62
CA ASP A 102 -22.31 -25.35 0.36
C ASP A 102 -20.93 -25.63 -0.30
N THR A 103 -19.95 -26.18 0.40
CA THR A 103 -18.56 -26.20 -0.10
C THR A 103 -18.39 -26.97 -1.42
N ILE A 104 -19.21 -27.98 -1.70
CA ILE A 104 -19.23 -28.72 -2.99
C ILE A 104 -20.27 -28.15 -3.97
N SER A 105 -21.42 -27.65 -3.47
CA SER A 105 -22.48 -27.04 -4.29
C SER A 105 -22.11 -25.64 -4.81
N GLU A 106 -21.26 -24.91 -4.08
CA GLU A 106 -20.67 -23.63 -4.47
C GLU A 106 -19.63 -23.79 -5.58
N ILE A 107 -19.14 -25.01 -5.81
CA ILE A 107 -18.20 -25.25 -6.89
C ILE A 107 -18.99 -25.40 -8.19
N PRO A 108 -18.85 -24.45 -9.15
CA PRO A 108 -19.72 -24.40 -10.32
C PRO A 108 -19.70 -25.69 -11.15
N ALA A 109 -18.55 -26.37 -11.20
CA ALA A 109 -18.37 -27.63 -11.92
C ALA A 109 -19.29 -28.77 -11.41
N TYR A 110 -19.79 -28.71 -10.17
CA TYR A 110 -20.58 -29.78 -9.54
C TYR A 110 -22.03 -29.43 -9.29
N ALA A 111 -22.44 -28.18 -9.52
CA ALA A 111 -23.82 -27.73 -9.31
C ALA A 111 -24.85 -28.61 -10.04
N GLY A 112 -24.50 -29.14 -11.22
CA GLY A 112 -25.36 -30.06 -11.98
C GLY A 112 -25.27 -31.54 -11.57
N ILE A 113 -24.25 -31.94 -10.81
CA ILE A 113 -23.97 -33.33 -10.42
C ILE A 113 -24.50 -33.64 -9.02
N VAL A 114 -24.37 -32.71 -8.08
CA VAL A 114 -24.80 -32.88 -6.67
C VAL A 114 -26.26 -33.36 -6.55
N PRO A 115 -27.25 -32.80 -7.30
CA PRO A 115 -28.63 -33.28 -7.21
C PRO A 115 -28.79 -34.75 -7.60
N GLN A 116 -27.99 -35.24 -8.56
CA GLN A 116 -28.05 -36.62 -9.05
C GLN A 116 -27.40 -37.60 -8.06
N VAL A 117 -26.29 -37.19 -7.43
CA VAL A 117 -25.70 -37.96 -6.33
C VAL A 117 -26.69 -38.09 -5.18
N ASN A 118 -27.34 -36.98 -4.79
CA ASN A 118 -28.32 -36.98 -3.71
C ASN A 118 -29.56 -37.82 -4.04
N ASP A 119 -30.02 -37.84 -5.30
CA ASP A 119 -31.10 -38.73 -5.74
C ASP A 119 -30.70 -40.20 -5.67
N ALA A 120 -29.49 -40.54 -6.15
CA ALA A 120 -28.96 -41.89 -6.07
C ALA A 120 -28.85 -42.39 -4.61
N VAL A 121 -28.35 -41.55 -3.69
CA VAL A 121 -28.26 -41.87 -2.26
C VAL A 121 -29.64 -42.19 -1.67
N LYS A 122 -30.65 -41.36 -1.96
CA LYS A 122 -32.04 -41.59 -1.50
C LYS A 122 -32.64 -42.87 -2.07
N ARG A 123 -32.34 -43.19 -3.33
CA ARG A 123 -32.81 -44.42 -3.97
C ARG A 123 -32.14 -45.65 -3.36
N ILE A 124 -30.86 -45.58 -3.00
CA ILE A 124 -30.17 -46.66 -2.27
C ILE A 124 -30.84 -46.89 -0.92
N ASP A 125 -31.10 -45.82 -0.15
CA ASP A 125 -31.79 -45.94 1.14
C ASP A 125 -33.17 -46.59 1.00
N ALA A 126 -33.93 -46.22 -0.03
CA ALA A 126 -35.23 -46.81 -0.30
C ALA A 126 -35.13 -48.32 -0.61
N ILE A 127 -34.10 -48.74 -1.34
CA ILE A 127 -33.85 -50.15 -1.64
C ILE A 127 -33.43 -50.92 -0.38
N LEU A 128 -32.51 -50.36 0.41
CA LEU A 128 -32.07 -50.97 1.68
C LEU A 128 -33.23 -51.11 2.67
N ALA A 129 -34.12 -50.12 2.74
CA ALA A 129 -35.30 -50.14 3.60
C ALA A 129 -36.37 -51.16 3.17
N ALA A 130 -36.49 -51.45 1.86
CA ALA A 130 -37.44 -52.44 1.35
C ALA A 130 -37.08 -53.89 1.76
N GLY A 131 -35.79 -54.17 2.03
CA GLY A 131 -35.31 -55.48 2.44
C GLY A 131 -35.37 -56.54 1.33
N LEU A 132 -35.14 -57.81 1.69
CA LEU A 132 -35.14 -58.93 0.74
C LEU A 132 -36.56 -59.46 0.46
N PRO A 133 -36.89 -59.88 -0.79
CA PRO A 133 -36.05 -59.82 -1.99
C PRO A 133 -36.03 -58.42 -2.60
N PHE A 134 -34.84 -57.92 -2.97
CA PHE A 134 -34.69 -56.59 -3.58
C PHE A 134 -34.94 -56.64 -5.08
N ASP A 135 -35.23 -55.47 -5.67
CA ASP A 135 -35.38 -55.33 -7.12
C ASP A 135 -34.00 -55.22 -7.80
N GLU A 136 -33.54 -56.33 -8.38
CA GLU A 136 -32.28 -56.41 -9.12
C GLU A 136 -32.21 -55.40 -10.27
N ASN A 137 -33.34 -55.07 -10.91
CA ASN A 137 -33.35 -54.09 -12.00
C ASN A 137 -33.09 -52.68 -11.47
N SER A 138 -33.70 -52.30 -10.35
CA SER A 138 -33.44 -51.03 -9.69
C SER A 138 -31.98 -50.87 -9.28
N LEU A 139 -31.35 -51.92 -8.71
CA LEU A 139 -29.92 -51.86 -8.38
C LEU A 139 -29.05 -51.70 -9.62
N LYS A 140 -29.39 -52.40 -10.71
CA LYS A 140 -28.66 -52.37 -11.98
C LYS A 140 -28.75 -51.01 -12.66
N GLU A 141 -29.94 -50.42 -12.73
CA GLU A 141 -30.15 -49.07 -13.24
C GLU A 141 -29.33 -48.05 -12.45
N LEU A 142 -29.34 -48.18 -11.12
CA LEU A 142 -28.57 -47.31 -10.25
C LEU A 142 -27.06 -47.46 -10.43
N GLY A 143 -26.56 -48.69 -10.64
CA GLY A 143 -25.14 -48.93 -10.95
C GLY A 143 -24.70 -48.21 -12.23
N ILE A 144 -25.52 -48.29 -13.29
CA ILE A 144 -25.29 -47.58 -14.56
C ILE A 144 -25.30 -46.07 -14.35
N GLU A 145 -26.24 -45.55 -13.58
CA GLU A 145 -26.33 -44.13 -13.25
C GLU A 145 -25.11 -43.64 -12.47
N LEU A 146 -24.67 -44.38 -11.45
CA LEU A 146 -23.47 -44.06 -10.68
C LEU A 146 -22.21 -44.09 -11.55
N ASP A 147 -22.10 -45.01 -12.51
CA ASP A 147 -21.02 -44.99 -13.51
C ASP A 147 -21.03 -43.71 -14.35
N GLN A 148 -22.20 -43.26 -14.80
CA GLN A 148 -22.34 -42.00 -15.55
C GLN A 148 -22.04 -40.77 -14.69
N ILE A 149 -22.38 -40.81 -13.40
CA ILE A 149 -22.04 -39.77 -12.44
C ILE A 149 -20.52 -39.72 -12.26
N VAL A 150 -19.87 -40.85 -11.95
CA VAL A 150 -18.41 -40.93 -11.77
C VAL A 150 -17.66 -40.49 -13.03
N ALA A 151 -18.12 -40.87 -14.22
CA ALA A 151 -17.53 -40.44 -15.48
C ALA A 151 -17.61 -38.92 -15.66
N ARG A 152 -18.77 -38.31 -15.38
CA ARG A 152 -18.94 -36.86 -15.43
C ARG A 152 -18.13 -36.13 -14.37
N MET A 153 -18.08 -36.64 -13.14
CA MET A 153 -17.26 -36.05 -12.07
C MET A 153 -15.78 -36.04 -12.45
N ASN A 154 -15.26 -37.12 -13.04
CA ASN A 154 -13.89 -37.18 -13.52
C ASN A 154 -13.64 -36.16 -14.64
N ASP A 155 -14.52 -36.07 -15.64
CA ASP A 155 -14.41 -35.09 -16.73
C ASP A 155 -14.39 -33.64 -16.21
N GLU A 156 -15.32 -33.32 -15.30
CA GLU A 156 -15.37 -32.00 -14.65
C GLU A 156 -14.15 -31.75 -13.77
N TYR A 157 -13.61 -32.76 -13.08
CA TYR A 157 -12.38 -32.61 -12.29
C TYR A 157 -11.17 -32.26 -13.15
N TYR A 158 -11.01 -32.90 -14.30
CA TYR A 158 -9.92 -32.58 -15.22
C TYR A 158 -10.07 -31.18 -15.82
N LYS A 159 -11.28 -30.82 -16.29
CA LYS A 159 -11.58 -29.49 -16.84
C LYS A 159 -11.37 -28.39 -15.82
N TYR A 160 -11.96 -28.54 -14.62
CA TYR A 160 -11.82 -27.59 -13.54
C TYR A 160 -10.37 -27.46 -13.07
N GLY A 161 -9.63 -28.57 -12.99
CA GLY A 161 -8.20 -28.55 -12.65
C GLY A 161 -7.35 -27.79 -13.68
N GLU A 162 -7.67 -27.90 -14.97
CA GLU A 162 -6.99 -27.15 -16.03
C GLU A 162 -7.35 -25.66 -16.00
N GLU A 163 -8.63 -25.33 -15.86
CA GLU A 163 -9.13 -23.94 -15.77
C GLU A 163 -8.56 -23.23 -14.53
N VAL A 164 -8.65 -23.85 -13.35
CA VAL A 164 -8.09 -23.30 -12.10
C VAL A 164 -6.58 -23.10 -12.21
N ASN A 165 -5.85 -24.01 -12.86
CA ASN A 165 -4.41 -23.83 -13.07
C ASN A 165 -4.10 -22.63 -13.99
N VAL A 166 -4.90 -22.43 -15.05
CA VAL A 166 -4.75 -21.29 -15.96
C VAL A 166 -5.07 -19.97 -15.24
N ASP A 167 -6.16 -19.94 -14.48
CA ASP A 167 -6.59 -18.76 -13.71
C ASP A 167 -5.61 -18.41 -12.60
N LEU A 168 -5.10 -19.40 -11.86
CA LEU A 168 -4.07 -19.20 -10.84
C LEU A 168 -2.78 -18.64 -11.46
N TYR A 169 -2.36 -19.17 -12.59
CA TYR A 169 -1.17 -18.68 -13.30
C TYR A 169 -1.36 -17.25 -13.83
N ALA A 170 -2.55 -16.94 -14.37
CA ALA A 170 -2.90 -15.59 -14.81
C ALA A 170 -2.95 -14.60 -13.65
N ALA A 171 -3.53 -15.00 -12.51
CA ALA A 171 -3.60 -14.21 -11.29
C ALA A 171 -2.20 -13.93 -10.72
N GLU A 172 -1.34 -14.95 -10.63
CA GLU A 172 0.07 -14.81 -10.20
C GLU A 172 0.82 -13.82 -11.10
N LYS A 173 0.67 -13.95 -12.42
CA LYS A 173 1.32 -13.05 -13.38
C LYS A 173 0.83 -11.62 -13.26
N ASN A 174 -0.47 -11.41 -13.07
CA ASN A 174 -1.06 -10.09 -12.88
C ASN A 174 -0.62 -9.46 -11.56
N LEU A 175 -0.56 -10.24 -10.49
CA LEU A 175 -0.12 -9.79 -9.18
C LEU A 175 1.36 -9.39 -9.18
N ASN A 176 2.21 -10.20 -9.83
CA ASN A 176 3.61 -9.86 -10.03
C ASN A 176 3.78 -8.56 -10.83
N ARG A 177 3.03 -8.37 -11.92
CA ARG A 177 3.04 -7.11 -12.68
C ARG A 177 2.65 -5.92 -11.81
N PHE A 178 1.59 -6.08 -11.00
CA PHE A 178 1.12 -5.03 -10.10
C PHE A 178 2.16 -4.70 -9.01
N ASN A 179 2.83 -5.70 -8.46
CA ASN A 179 3.95 -5.53 -7.51
C ASN A 179 5.07 -4.67 -8.10
N TYR A 180 5.51 -4.98 -9.32
CA TYR A 180 6.54 -4.17 -9.99
C TYR A 180 6.09 -2.74 -10.27
N GLN A 181 4.82 -2.52 -10.63
CA GLN A 181 4.27 -1.18 -10.86
C GLN A 181 4.26 -0.34 -9.57
N ILE A 182 3.83 -0.92 -8.45
CA ILE A 182 3.86 -0.24 -7.14
C ILE A 182 5.30 0.10 -6.74
N ALA A 183 6.22 -0.85 -6.83
CA ALA A 183 7.62 -0.63 -6.47
C ALA A 183 8.25 0.48 -7.32
N PHE A 184 7.96 0.49 -8.64
CA PHE A 184 8.42 1.53 -9.56
C PHE A 184 7.84 2.90 -9.20
N ALA A 185 6.51 2.99 -8.99
CA ALA A 185 5.85 4.25 -8.64
C ALA A 185 6.41 4.85 -7.34
N LEU A 186 6.60 4.02 -6.31
CA LEU A 186 7.18 4.46 -5.03
C LEU A 186 8.63 4.92 -5.18
N THR A 187 9.42 4.26 -6.03
CA THR A 187 10.80 4.68 -6.34
C THR A 187 10.81 6.06 -7.01
N VAL A 188 9.94 6.28 -8.01
CA VAL A 188 9.82 7.57 -8.70
C VAL A 188 9.34 8.68 -7.74
N LEU A 189 8.34 8.41 -6.92
CA LEU A 189 7.83 9.37 -5.92
C LEU A 189 8.90 9.74 -4.90
N SER A 190 9.68 8.77 -4.43
CA SER A 190 10.80 9.01 -3.51
C SER A 190 11.87 9.90 -4.15
N ALA A 191 12.24 9.63 -5.39
CA ALA A 191 13.21 10.44 -6.13
C ALA A 191 12.72 11.88 -6.34
N LEU A 192 11.44 12.06 -6.67
CA LEU A 192 10.82 13.39 -6.80
C LEU A 192 10.78 14.14 -5.46
N ALA A 193 10.42 13.46 -4.37
CA ALA A 193 10.39 14.05 -3.04
C ALA A 193 11.80 14.51 -2.60
N ILE A 194 12.83 13.69 -2.82
CA ILE A 194 14.22 14.05 -2.52
C ILE A 194 14.66 15.23 -3.39
N GLY A 195 14.40 15.19 -4.70
CA GLY A 195 14.78 16.26 -5.63
C GLY A 195 14.14 17.60 -5.28
N THR A 196 12.85 17.60 -4.96
CA THR A 196 12.12 18.82 -4.54
C THR A 196 12.62 19.34 -3.21
N ALA A 197 12.89 18.47 -2.22
CA ALA A 197 13.47 18.88 -0.95
C ALA A 197 14.84 19.56 -1.15
N VAL A 198 15.74 18.95 -1.93
CA VAL A 198 17.06 19.52 -2.23
C VAL A 198 16.94 20.88 -2.93
N LEU A 199 16.00 21.02 -3.88
CA LEU A 199 15.76 22.28 -4.58
C LEU A 199 15.23 23.39 -3.65
N LEU A 200 14.27 23.08 -2.79
CA LEU A 200 13.69 24.03 -1.84
C LEU A 200 14.74 24.48 -0.81
N ILE A 201 15.56 23.54 -0.33
CA ILE A 201 16.66 23.82 0.58
C ILE A 201 17.69 24.73 -0.10
N GLY A 202 18.09 24.43 -1.33
CA GLY A 202 19.05 25.22 -2.09
C GLY A 202 18.60 26.67 -2.31
N ARG A 203 17.28 26.92 -2.37
CA ARG A 203 16.73 28.28 -2.52
C ARG A 203 16.81 29.13 -1.25
N ARG A 204 16.90 28.55 -0.05
CA ARG A 204 16.90 29.34 1.20
C ARG A 204 18.05 30.33 1.28
N GLU A 205 19.26 29.93 0.88
CA GLU A 205 20.42 30.83 0.94
C GLU A 205 20.28 31.99 -0.04
N THR A 206 19.75 31.73 -1.24
CA THR A 206 19.47 32.77 -2.24
C THR A 206 18.38 33.73 -1.75
N ILE A 207 17.29 33.22 -1.18
CA ILE A 207 16.21 34.03 -0.61
C ILE A 207 16.76 34.90 0.53
N SER A 208 17.54 34.34 1.44
CA SER A 208 18.12 35.08 2.56
C SER A 208 19.05 36.22 2.10
N LYS A 209 19.87 35.98 1.07
CA LYS A 209 20.71 37.02 0.45
C LYS A 209 19.88 38.10 -0.24
N LEU A 210 18.83 37.72 -0.95
CA LEU A 210 17.91 38.66 -1.59
C LEU A 210 17.18 39.50 -0.55
N GLU A 211 16.72 38.90 0.55
CA GLU A 211 16.11 39.62 1.67
C GLU A 211 17.09 40.60 2.31
N PHE A 212 18.36 40.20 2.52
CA PHE A 212 19.39 41.09 3.04
C PHE A 212 19.57 42.32 2.12
N LEU A 213 19.75 42.10 0.82
CA LEU A 213 19.94 43.18 -0.15
C LEU A 213 18.69 44.06 -0.33
N ALA A 214 17.50 43.47 -0.21
CA ALA A 214 16.25 44.20 -0.34
C ALA A 214 15.95 45.09 0.88
N TRP A 215 16.34 44.66 2.08
CA TRP A 215 15.92 45.29 3.34
C TRP A 215 17.02 45.96 4.15
N ARG A 216 18.31 45.75 3.83
CA ARG A 216 19.44 46.36 4.53
C ARG A 216 20.29 47.19 3.59
N ASP A 217 20.99 48.17 4.16
CA ASP A 217 21.99 48.97 3.48
C ASP A 217 23.34 48.23 3.46
N ALA A 218 24.06 48.30 2.33
CA ALA A 218 25.26 47.50 2.11
C ALA A 218 26.48 47.99 2.91
N THR A 219 26.51 49.28 3.28
CA THR A 219 27.64 49.88 3.99
C THR A 219 27.48 49.72 5.50
N THR A 220 26.29 49.99 6.02
CA THR A 220 26.01 50.04 7.46
C THR A 220 25.34 48.78 8.01
N GLU A 221 24.86 47.91 7.14
CA GLU A 221 23.99 46.77 7.45
C GLU A 221 22.68 47.14 8.18
N LEU A 222 22.39 48.43 8.45
CA LEU A 222 21.12 48.87 9.03
C LEU A 222 19.96 48.63 8.06
N LYS A 223 18.72 48.69 8.57
CA LYS A 223 17.54 48.62 7.70
C LYS A 223 17.59 49.78 6.70
N ASN A 224 17.31 49.50 5.44
CA ASN A 224 17.33 50.54 4.41
C ASN A 224 15.97 51.26 4.33
N ARG A 225 15.91 52.26 3.43
CA ARG A 225 14.69 53.02 3.16
C ARG A 225 13.53 52.16 2.66
N ALA A 226 13.79 51.11 1.88
CA ALA A 226 12.74 50.21 1.41
C ALA A 226 12.06 49.50 2.60
N TRP A 227 12.86 49.06 3.58
CA TRP A 227 12.36 48.48 4.83
C TRP A 227 11.48 49.44 5.61
N MET A 228 11.93 50.68 5.80
CA MET A 228 11.12 51.70 6.47
C MET A 228 9.80 51.93 5.75
N SER A 229 9.83 52.07 4.42
CA SER A 229 8.62 52.32 3.63
C SER A 229 7.60 51.20 3.73
N ALA A 230 8.05 49.94 3.70
CA ALA A 230 7.14 48.80 3.77
C ALA A 230 6.62 48.51 5.19
N ASN A 231 7.36 48.88 6.24
CA ASN A 231 7.02 48.53 7.62
C ASN A 231 6.41 49.70 8.41
N ARG A 232 6.41 50.93 7.87
CA ARG A 232 5.89 52.13 8.56
C ARG A 232 4.47 51.94 9.08
N ASP A 233 3.55 51.51 8.23
CA ASP A 233 2.13 51.44 8.58
C ASP A 233 1.90 50.34 9.64
N GLY A 234 2.64 49.23 9.54
CA GLY A 234 2.63 48.17 10.56
C GLY A 234 3.29 48.56 11.89
N LEU A 235 4.26 49.48 11.89
CA LEU A 235 4.83 50.05 13.13
C LEU A 235 3.81 50.97 13.82
N LEU A 236 3.11 51.81 13.03
CA LEU A 236 2.05 52.69 13.54
C LEU A 236 0.89 51.89 14.14
N GLU A 237 0.44 50.85 13.44
CA GLU A 237 -0.66 50.02 13.94
C GLU A 237 -0.29 49.26 15.21
N ARG A 238 0.93 48.71 15.29
CA ARG A 238 1.42 48.06 16.52
C ARG A 238 1.44 49.03 17.71
N ALA A 239 1.89 50.27 17.50
CA ALA A 239 1.90 51.29 18.55
C ALA A 239 0.47 51.64 19.01
N ARG A 240 -0.46 51.77 18.05
CA ARG A 240 -1.89 52.02 18.31
C ARG A 240 -2.52 50.90 19.15
N LEU A 241 -2.33 49.64 18.75
CA LEU A 241 -2.87 48.47 19.45
C LEU A 241 -2.26 48.30 20.86
N ALA A 242 -0.97 48.62 21.03
CA ALA A 242 -0.32 48.55 22.32
C ALA A 242 -0.66 49.73 23.26
N GLY A 243 -1.40 50.74 22.77
CA GLY A 243 -1.68 51.97 23.53
C GLY A 243 -0.43 52.76 23.90
N LYS A 244 0.67 52.60 23.15
CA LYS A 244 1.97 53.24 23.44
C LYS A 244 2.36 54.20 22.32
N PRO A 245 2.94 55.38 22.63
CA PRO A 245 3.40 56.31 21.60
C PRO A 245 4.59 55.73 20.82
N LEU A 246 4.55 55.82 19.49
CA LEU A 246 5.70 55.58 18.63
C LEU A 246 6.63 56.80 18.65
N ARG A 247 7.93 56.60 18.85
CA ARG A 247 8.93 57.67 18.84
C ARG A 247 9.86 57.47 17.63
N LEU A 248 10.12 58.53 16.90
CA LEU A 248 11.06 58.56 15.79
C LEU A 248 12.22 59.49 16.13
N PHE A 249 13.44 58.98 16.06
CA PHE A 249 14.66 59.76 16.18
C PHE A 249 15.30 59.87 14.81
N LEU A 250 15.60 61.10 14.38
CA LEU A 250 16.36 61.38 13.17
C LEU A 250 17.75 61.84 13.62
N ILE A 251 18.77 61.10 13.19
CA ILE A 251 20.17 61.32 13.57
C ILE A 251 20.93 61.64 12.29
N ASP A 252 21.69 62.73 12.32
CA ASP A 252 22.61 63.13 11.25
C ASP A 252 24.02 63.23 11.83
N LEU A 253 25.05 62.93 11.03
CA LEU A 253 26.44 63.00 11.46
C LEU A 253 27.02 64.37 11.14
N ASP A 254 27.21 65.19 12.18
CA ASP A 254 27.80 66.51 12.06
C ASP A 254 29.18 66.46 11.37
N HIS A 255 29.40 67.37 10.43
CA HIS A 255 30.65 67.50 9.68
C HIS A 255 31.14 66.24 8.96
N PHE A 256 30.27 65.25 8.68
CA PHE A 256 30.66 64.02 7.99
C PHE A 256 31.33 64.26 6.63
N LYS A 257 30.88 65.29 5.90
CA LYS A 257 31.51 65.71 4.63
C LYS A 257 32.99 66.10 4.83
N SER A 258 33.32 66.82 5.89
CA SER A 258 34.71 67.19 6.20
C SER A 258 35.59 65.98 6.48
N VAL A 259 35.04 64.92 7.10
CA VAL A 259 35.75 63.65 7.30
C VAL A 259 36.04 62.99 5.95
N ASN A 260 35.05 62.91 5.05
CA ASN A 260 35.24 62.38 3.70
C ASN A 260 36.27 63.18 2.90
N ASP A 261 36.20 64.51 2.96
CA ASP A 261 37.08 65.39 2.20
C ASP A 261 38.53 65.35 2.73
N THR A 262 38.73 65.09 4.02
CA THR A 262 40.07 65.06 4.66
C THR A 262 40.72 63.68 4.62
N PHE A 263 39.94 62.62 4.86
CA PHE A 263 40.45 61.26 5.07
C PHE A 263 40.02 60.27 3.98
N GLY A 264 39.21 60.72 3.02
CA GLY A 264 38.68 59.91 1.93
C GLY A 264 37.43 59.11 2.30
N HIS A 265 36.65 58.76 1.28
CA HIS A 265 35.37 58.04 1.43
C HIS A 265 35.50 56.70 2.17
N HIS A 266 36.64 56.00 2.04
CA HIS A 266 36.83 54.74 2.75
C HIS A 266 36.81 54.91 4.28
N ILE A 267 37.42 55.98 4.80
CA ILE A 267 37.40 56.30 6.23
C ILE A 267 36.00 56.76 6.64
N GLY A 268 35.29 57.47 5.77
CA GLY A 268 33.87 57.78 5.97
C GLY A 268 32.98 56.56 6.11
N ASP A 269 33.15 55.55 5.25
CA ASP A 269 32.40 54.30 5.32
C ASP A 269 32.68 53.54 6.62
N LEU A 270 33.93 53.53 7.10
CA LEU A 270 34.30 52.95 8.39
C LEU A 270 33.64 53.70 9.56
N LEU A 271 33.58 55.03 9.49
CA LEU A 271 32.87 55.83 10.48
C LEU A 271 31.37 55.51 10.48
N LEU A 272 30.73 55.39 9.31
CA LEU A 272 29.33 55.01 9.19
C LEU A 272 29.07 53.62 9.79
N LYS A 273 29.96 52.65 9.55
CA LYS A 273 29.88 51.32 10.16
C LYS A 273 29.96 51.36 11.68
N ALA A 274 30.94 52.09 12.23
CA ALA A 274 31.10 52.22 13.68
C ALA A 274 29.88 52.87 14.35
N VAL A 275 29.29 53.87 13.69
CA VAL A 275 28.04 54.51 14.15
C VAL A 275 26.88 53.50 14.09
N ALA A 276 26.74 52.75 13.01
CA ALA A 276 25.70 51.74 12.85
C ALA A 276 25.79 50.63 13.92
N GLU A 277 27.00 50.13 14.18
CA GLU A 277 27.26 49.15 15.25
C GLU A 277 26.90 49.72 16.63
N THR A 278 27.24 50.99 16.88
CA THR A 278 26.87 51.68 18.12
C THR A 278 25.35 51.75 18.28
N LEU A 279 24.62 52.13 17.22
CA LEU A 279 23.16 52.21 17.24
C LEU A 279 22.51 50.84 17.47
N GLN A 280 23.01 49.78 16.82
CA GLN A 280 22.52 48.42 17.04
C GLN A 280 22.81 47.93 18.47
N SER A 281 23.93 48.34 19.07
CA SER A 281 24.29 47.91 20.43
C SER A 281 23.37 48.45 21.52
N VAL A 282 22.68 49.56 21.24
CA VAL A 282 21.73 50.20 22.17
C VAL A 282 20.26 49.95 21.81
N GLU A 283 20.01 49.27 20.68
CA GLU A 283 18.66 48.93 20.20
C GLU A 283 17.97 47.94 21.15
N ARG A 284 16.79 48.29 21.67
CA ARG A 284 16.01 47.41 22.54
C ARG A 284 15.01 46.56 21.75
N PRO A 285 14.50 45.45 22.32
CA PRO A 285 13.45 44.66 21.67
C PRO A 285 12.24 45.52 21.27
N GLY A 286 11.97 45.58 19.96
CA GLY A 286 10.86 46.37 19.38
C GLY A 286 11.25 47.77 18.90
N GLU A 287 12.48 48.22 19.16
CA GLU A 287 13.09 49.37 18.48
C GLU A 287 13.74 48.91 17.17
N VAL A 288 14.05 49.84 16.28
CA VAL A 288 14.70 49.54 15.00
C VAL A 288 15.52 50.72 14.52
N ALA A 289 16.80 50.48 14.20
CA ALA A 289 17.65 51.45 13.52
C ALA A 289 17.61 51.26 12.00
N ALA A 290 17.49 52.36 11.25
CA ALA A 290 17.41 52.36 9.80
C ALA A 290 18.13 53.58 9.19
N VAL A 291 18.72 53.39 8.02
CA VAL A 291 19.32 54.46 7.20
C VAL A 291 18.36 54.90 6.10
N ARG A 292 18.38 56.20 5.81
CA ARG A 292 17.49 56.86 4.86
C ARG A 292 18.14 57.05 3.49
#